data_AF-A0A4Q3E498-F1
#
_entry.id   AF-A0A4Q3E498-F1
#
_cell.length_a   1.000
_cell.length_b   1.000
_cell.length_c   1.000
_cell.angle_alpha   90.00
_cell.angle_beta   90.00
_cell.angle_gamma   90.00
#
_symmetry.space_group_name_H-M   'P 1'
#
loop_
_entity.id
_entity.type
_entity.pdbx_description
1 polymer ?
#
loop_
_entity_poly.entity_id
_entity_poly.type
_entity_poly.pdbx_seq_one_letter_code
_entity_poly.pdbx_strand_id
1 'polypeptide(L)'
;KLLFNKNKVKTYKVDINVLTEPVLPTTTDYPEVTLSNPLRYEQWLATNVFEQKQKDFYGVYIKVPVGDISTDNARKLVDVLRPLVADEIRITQNQGLLLKFVRKEALPALYEGLALLDMAAPGFDSVADVTTCPGTDTCNLGISNSMTMAKVLENVIYNEYEDFIFNREIKIKISGCMNSCGQHGLAHIGLHGSSLKAGTRVLPSVQVMLGGGTVGDGVGRAADRVIKVPAKRATHVLRAILNDYKTNSIEDETFHNYYDRNGKDYFYRLLKPLADLTTLTEEEFVDWGHEETFVSAIGVGECAGVVIDLVATLLYESEEKLGWAQGSYESKSWADAIYHSYSVFVSSAKALLLDKGVNSSTQAGVIREFDAQYVSTGEFALDGAFTDLVLQINKNEPTEEFATVYLAAATQFLNASKDKREELVQS
;
A
#
# COMPACT_ATOMS: atom_id res chain seq x y z
N LYS A 1 0.11 34.82 7.28
CA LYS A 1 1.25 34.25 8.05
C LYS A 1 0.78 33.82 9.45
N LEU A 2 -0.22 32.94 9.53
CA LEU A 2 -0.85 32.56 10.80
C LEU A 2 -1.02 31.03 10.83
N LEU A 3 -0.66 30.44 11.98
CA LEU A 3 -0.94 29.07 12.45
C LEU A 3 -0.06 27.92 11.93
N PHE A 4 1.22 27.89 12.30
CA PHE A 4 1.99 26.62 12.36
C PHE A 4 2.87 26.44 13.62
N ASN A 5 2.80 27.35 14.61
CA ASN A 5 3.74 27.38 15.75
C ASN A 5 3.21 26.76 17.06
N LYS A 6 2.48 25.65 17.03
CA LYS A 6 1.90 25.03 18.25
C LYS A 6 2.21 23.56 18.53
N ASN A 7 3.11 22.92 17.80
CA ASN A 7 3.60 21.61 18.23
C ASN A 7 4.78 21.81 19.19
N LYS A 8 4.53 21.71 20.50
CA LYS A 8 5.60 21.61 21.51
C LYS A 8 6.42 20.37 21.18
N VAL A 9 7.63 20.56 20.65
CA VAL A 9 8.59 19.47 20.44
C VAL A 9 8.90 18.87 21.81
N LYS A 10 8.53 17.60 22.00
CA LYS A 10 8.88 16.83 23.20
C LYS A 10 10.07 15.96 22.85
N THR A 11 11.16 16.12 23.61
CA THR A 11 12.35 15.29 23.50
C THR A 11 12.30 14.21 24.57
N TYR A 12 12.48 12.96 24.18
CA TYR A 12 12.54 11.81 25.08
C TYR A 12 13.95 11.24 25.06
N LYS A 13 14.52 10.96 26.23
CA LYS A 13 15.74 10.15 26.32
C LYS A 13 15.33 8.69 26.26
N VAL A 14 15.74 7.99 25.20
CA VAL A 14 15.57 6.55 25.07
C VAL A 14 16.77 5.87 25.70
N ASP A 15 16.54 5.02 26.70
CA ASP A 15 17.61 4.18 27.26
C ASP A 15 17.80 2.94 26.36
N ILE A 16 18.89 2.94 25.61
CA ILE A 16 19.22 1.86 24.68
C ILE A 16 19.84 0.64 25.39
N ASN A 17 20.23 0.77 26.66
CA ASN A 17 20.84 -0.34 27.43
C ASN A 17 19.80 -1.36 27.92
N VAL A 18 18.50 -1.07 27.74
CA VAL A 18 17.41 -2.01 28.03
C VAL A 18 17.33 -3.11 26.96
N LEU A 19 17.92 -2.90 25.79
CA LEU A 19 17.95 -3.89 24.72
C LEU A 19 18.97 -4.98 25.03
N THR A 20 18.56 -6.23 24.93
CA THR A 20 19.47 -7.37 25.05
C THR A 20 20.34 -7.43 23.80
N GLU A 21 21.66 -7.49 23.99
CA GLU A 21 22.60 -7.68 22.89
C GLU A 21 22.41 -9.08 22.28
N PRO A 22 22.54 -9.23 20.96
CA PRO A 22 22.35 -10.51 20.30
C PRO A 22 23.50 -11.46 20.65
N VAL A 23 23.17 -12.74 20.79
CA VAL A 23 24.13 -13.83 21.01
C VAL A 23 24.85 -14.12 19.69
N LEU A 24 26.17 -13.96 19.70
CA LEU A 24 27.02 -14.23 18.55
C LEU A 24 27.13 -15.75 18.29
N PRO A 25 27.33 -16.16 17.02
CA PRO A 25 27.52 -17.57 16.69
C PRO A 25 28.78 -18.12 17.37
N THR A 26 28.66 -19.30 17.98
CA THR A 26 29.73 -19.98 18.74
C THR A 26 30.74 -20.69 17.84
N THR A 27 30.35 -21.02 16.60
CA THR A 27 31.17 -21.76 15.64
C THR A 27 32.20 -20.86 14.94
N THR A 28 33.45 -21.31 14.92
CA THR A 28 34.55 -20.67 14.17
C THR A 28 35.10 -21.54 13.04
N ASP A 29 34.64 -22.80 12.94
CA ASP A 29 35.04 -23.75 11.90
C ASP A 29 33.78 -24.18 11.12
N TYR A 30 33.70 -23.80 9.85
CA TYR A 30 32.55 -24.03 9.00
C TYR A 30 32.89 -25.15 8.00
N PRO A 31 31.95 -26.05 7.68
CA PRO A 31 32.23 -27.11 6.72
C PRO A 31 32.65 -26.50 5.38
N GLU A 32 33.67 -27.06 4.74
CA GLU A 32 33.98 -26.72 3.35
C GLU A 32 32.77 -27.06 2.47
N VAL A 33 32.26 -26.07 1.75
CA VAL A 33 31.14 -26.25 0.84
C VAL A 33 31.60 -26.01 -0.59
N THR A 34 31.20 -26.90 -1.50
CA THR A 34 31.41 -26.70 -2.94
C THR A 34 30.33 -25.76 -3.45
N LEU A 35 30.73 -24.61 -4.00
CA LEU A 35 29.79 -23.65 -4.57
C LEU A 35 29.12 -24.24 -5.82
N SER A 36 27.80 -24.32 -5.80
CA SER A 36 26.99 -24.85 -6.90
C SER A 36 27.05 -23.94 -8.13
N ASN A 37 27.18 -22.63 -7.92
CA ASN A 37 27.35 -21.62 -8.98
C ASN A 37 28.28 -20.49 -8.50
N PRO A 38 29.59 -20.56 -8.79
CA PRO A 38 30.57 -19.56 -8.34
C PRO A 38 30.28 -18.14 -8.85
N LEU A 39 29.80 -17.99 -10.09
CA LEU A 39 29.49 -16.67 -10.66
C LEU A 39 28.32 -16.01 -9.91
N ARG A 40 27.24 -16.75 -9.67
CA ARG A 40 26.09 -16.25 -8.88
C ARG A 40 26.50 -15.92 -7.44
N TYR A 41 27.39 -16.71 -6.84
CA TYR A 41 27.93 -16.42 -5.52
C TYR A 41 28.69 -15.09 -5.49
N GLU A 42 29.54 -14.81 -6.48
CA GLU A 42 30.26 -13.53 -6.58
C GLU A 42 29.31 -12.34 -6.73
N GLN A 43 28.28 -12.46 -7.57
CA GLN A 43 27.24 -11.44 -7.71
C GLN A 43 26.50 -11.22 -6.40
N TRP A 44 26.11 -12.30 -5.72
CA TRP A 44 25.43 -12.24 -4.43
C TRP A 44 26.32 -11.60 -3.36
N LEU A 45 27.60 -11.94 -3.31
CA LEU A 45 28.56 -11.34 -2.40
C LEU A 45 28.64 -9.81 -2.62
N ALA A 46 28.70 -9.37 -3.88
CA ALA A 46 28.77 -7.96 -4.23
C ALA A 46 27.48 -7.16 -3.97
N THR A 47 26.32 -7.83 -4.00
CA THR A 47 25.00 -7.16 -3.96
C THR A 47 24.22 -7.38 -2.67
N ASN A 48 24.55 -8.40 -1.89
CA ASN A 48 23.80 -8.77 -0.69
C ASN A 48 24.65 -8.68 0.58
N VAL A 49 25.98 -8.63 0.47
CA VAL A 49 26.89 -8.68 1.62
C VAL A 49 27.65 -7.36 1.78
N PHE A 50 27.82 -6.91 3.01
CA PHE A 50 28.67 -5.76 3.34
C PHE A 50 29.39 -5.98 4.67
N GLU A 51 30.60 -5.42 4.80
CA GLU A 51 31.35 -5.49 6.05
C GLU A 51 30.70 -4.60 7.13
N GLN A 52 30.54 -5.13 8.34
CA GLN A 52 30.01 -4.36 9.46
C GLN A 52 31.06 -3.44 10.06
N LYS A 53 30.62 -2.56 10.96
CA LYS A 53 31.55 -1.76 11.79
C LYS A 53 32.35 -2.63 12.75
N GLN A 54 31.78 -3.76 13.18
CA GLN A 54 32.47 -4.78 13.96
C GLN A 54 33.38 -5.57 13.03
N LYS A 55 34.68 -5.50 13.31
CA LYS A 55 35.71 -6.15 12.49
C LYS A 55 35.42 -7.64 12.33
N ASP A 56 35.71 -8.15 11.13
CA ASP A 56 35.60 -9.57 10.74
C ASP A 56 34.15 -10.11 10.72
N PHE A 57 33.15 -9.22 10.82
CA PHE A 57 31.74 -9.54 10.70
C PHE A 57 31.09 -8.84 9.50
N TYR A 58 30.12 -9.51 8.91
CA TYR A 58 29.39 -9.08 7.72
C TYR A 58 27.89 -9.02 8.00
N GLY A 59 27.24 -8.02 7.41
CA GLY A 59 25.80 -7.97 7.26
C GLY A 59 25.41 -8.63 5.95
N VAL A 60 24.36 -9.46 5.98
CA VAL A 60 23.88 -10.19 4.80
C VAL A 60 22.40 -9.90 4.62
N TYR A 61 22.07 -9.31 3.48
CA TYR A 61 20.70 -9.10 3.07
C TYR A 61 20.16 -10.32 2.33
N ILE A 62 18.96 -10.75 2.70
CA ILE A 62 18.22 -11.79 2.01
C ILE A 62 17.05 -11.14 1.27
N LYS A 63 17.02 -11.33 -0.04
CA LYS A 63 15.83 -11.07 -0.85
C LYS A 63 14.83 -12.18 -0.58
N VAL A 64 13.67 -11.83 -0.03
CA VAL A 64 12.53 -12.75 0.13
C VAL A 64 11.64 -12.54 -1.09
N PRO A 65 11.46 -13.53 -1.98
CA PRO A 65 10.62 -13.38 -3.17
C PRO A 65 9.22 -12.87 -2.77
N VAL A 66 8.82 -11.72 -3.30
CA VAL A 66 7.55 -11.02 -3.04
C VAL A 66 7.20 -10.79 -1.55
N GLY A 67 8.19 -10.90 -0.65
CA GLY A 67 7.98 -10.80 0.79
C GLY A 67 7.17 -11.93 1.42
N ASP A 68 6.98 -13.04 0.72
CA ASP A 68 6.18 -14.18 1.20
C ASP A 68 7.08 -15.37 1.57
N ILE A 69 6.87 -15.94 2.76
CA ILE A 69 7.61 -17.08 3.27
C ILE A 69 6.67 -18.00 4.04
N SER A 70 6.55 -19.25 3.58
CA SER A 70 5.76 -20.26 4.27
C SER A 70 6.37 -20.62 5.62
N THR A 71 5.55 -21.05 6.58
CA THR A 71 6.05 -21.46 7.91
C THR A 71 7.08 -22.58 7.82
N ASP A 72 6.93 -23.51 6.88
CA ASP A 72 7.88 -24.61 6.70
C ASP A 72 9.24 -24.12 6.17
N ASN A 73 9.25 -23.20 5.20
CA ASN A 73 10.48 -22.59 4.72
C ASN A 73 11.11 -21.67 5.77
N ALA A 74 10.31 -20.96 6.56
CA ALA A 74 10.81 -20.13 7.66
C ALA A 74 11.53 -20.98 8.73
N ARG A 75 11.01 -22.16 9.09
CA ARG A 75 11.68 -23.08 10.01
C ARG A 75 13.00 -23.59 9.45
N LYS A 76 13.00 -24.04 8.18
CA LYS A 76 14.24 -24.48 7.49
C LYS A 76 15.27 -23.36 7.40
N LEU A 77 14.84 -22.13 7.11
CA LEU A 77 15.70 -20.96 7.10
C LEU A 77 16.36 -20.77 8.47
N VAL A 78 15.59 -20.79 9.57
CA VAL A 78 16.15 -20.65 10.91
C VAL A 78 17.18 -21.76 11.22
N ASP A 79 16.94 -22.99 10.79
CA ASP A 79 17.89 -24.08 10.99
C ASP A 79 19.20 -23.89 10.21
N VAL A 80 19.14 -23.34 9.00
CA VAL A 80 20.32 -22.93 8.21
C VAL A 80 21.09 -21.80 8.89
N LEU A 81 20.36 -20.81 9.43
CA LEU A 81 20.96 -19.59 9.99
C LEU A 81 21.60 -19.80 11.37
N ARG A 82 20.98 -20.62 12.23
CA ARG A 82 21.35 -20.77 13.65
C ARG A 82 22.85 -20.98 13.94
N PRO A 83 23.62 -21.77 13.14
CA PRO A 83 25.05 -21.93 13.39
C PRO A 83 25.93 -20.83 12.76
N LEU A 84 25.39 -19.97 11.89
CA LEU A 84 26.16 -19.08 11.01
C LEU A 84 26.05 -17.59 11.37
N VAL A 85 24.97 -17.20 12.04
CA VAL A 85 24.63 -15.78 12.29
C VAL A 85 24.21 -15.58 13.75
N ALA A 86 24.10 -14.32 14.19
CA ALA A 86 23.58 -14.03 15.52
C ALA A 86 22.08 -14.34 15.65
N ASP A 87 21.57 -14.48 16.87
CA ASP A 87 20.18 -14.82 17.18
C ASP A 87 19.15 -13.68 16.92
N GLU A 88 19.43 -12.81 15.96
CA GLU A 88 18.59 -11.69 15.55
C GLU A 88 18.46 -11.63 14.02
N ILE A 89 17.24 -11.41 13.54
CA ILE A 89 16.94 -11.13 12.13
C ILE A 89 16.15 -9.82 12.08
N ARG A 90 16.51 -8.92 11.16
CA ARG A 90 15.77 -7.69 10.91
C ARG A 90 14.98 -7.79 9.62
N ILE A 91 13.76 -7.24 9.62
CA ILE A 91 12.93 -7.12 8.41
C ILE A 91 13.17 -5.75 7.79
N THR A 92 13.38 -5.71 6.48
CA THR A 92 13.69 -4.48 5.73
C THR A 92 12.43 -3.89 5.10
N GLN A 93 12.48 -2.60 4.73
CA GLN A 93 11.33 -1.89 4.15
C GLN A 93 10.92 -2.42 2.77
N ASN A 94 11.87 -3.00 2.02
CA ASN A 94 11.66 -3.70 0.76
C ASN A 94 11.33 -5.19 0.95
N GLN A 95 10.79 -5.58 2.12
CA GLN A 95 10.24 -6.92 2.38
C GLN A 95 11.27 -8.06 2.47
N GLY A 96 12.55 -7.74 2.60
CA GLY A 96 13.60 -8.73 2.81
C GLY A 96 14.05 -8.85 4.27
N LEU A 97 15.16 -9.56 4.47
CA LEU A 97 15.76 -9.78 5.77
C LEU A 97 17.20 -9.24 5.81
N LEU A 98 17.65 -8.83 7.00
CA LEU A 98 19.05 -8.51 7.28
C LEU A 98 19.54 -9.40 8.43
N LEU A 99 20.55 -10.20 8.12
CA LEU A 99 21.32 -10.99 9.06
C LEU A 99 22.54 -10.19 9.53
N LYS A 100 22.91 -10.35 10.80
CA LYS A 100 24.07 -9.69 11.38
C LYS A 100 25.07 -10.69 11.94
N PHE A 101 26.32 -10.24 12.08
CA PHE A 101 27.41 -10.98 12.70
C PHE A 101 27.74 -12.29 11.98
N VAL A 102 27.67 -12.27 10.65
CA VAL A 102 28.13 -13.40 9.83
C VAL A 102 29.65 -13.32 9.69
N ARG A 103 30.38 -14.40 9.95
CA ARG A 103 31.84 -14.44 9.69
C ARG A 103 32.13 -14.63 8.21
N LYS A 104 33.28 -14.15 7.74
CA LYS A 104 33.67 -14.27 6.32
C LYS A 104 33.69 -15.72 5.85
N GLU A 105 34.20 -16.61 6.69
CA GLU A 105 34.35 -18.05 6.44
C GLU A 105 32.99 -18.77 6.36
N ALA A 106 31.95 -18.19 6.95
CA ALA A 106 30.59 -18.73 6.93
C ALA A 106 29.82 -18.38 5.64
N LEU A 107 30.28 -17.40 4.86
CA LEU A 107 29.54 -16.87 3.70
C LEU A 107 29.25 -17.94 2.62
N PRO A 108 30.18 -18.84 2.24
CA PRO A 108 29.89 -19.90 1.28
C PRO A 108 28.80 -20.87 1.78
N ALA A 109 28.89 -21.29 3.05
CA ALA A 109 27.91 -22.20 3.65
C ALA A 109 26.53 -21.54 3.78
N LEU A 110 26.50 -20.25 4.15
CA LEU A 110 25.28 -19.47 4.20
C LEU A 110 24.62 -19.34 2.83
N TYR A 111 25.40 -19.00 1.80
CA TYR A 111 24.90 -18.87 0.43
C TYR A 111 24.26 -20.17 -0.06
N GLU A 112 24.92 -21.32 0.10
CA GLU A 112 24.38 -22.61 -0.35
C GLU A 112 23.13 -23.00 0.45
N GLY A 113 23.13 -22.75 1.77
CA GLY A 113 21.94 -22.97 2.60
C GLY A 113 20.74 -22.11 2.17
N LEU A 114 20.98 -20.86 1.78
CA LEU A 114 19.95 -19.97 1.21
C LEU A 114 19.54 -20.40 -0.20
N ALA A 115 20.45 -20.92 -1.01
CA ALA A 115 20.18 -21.37 -2.38
C ALA A 115 19.22 -22.56 -2.39
N LEU A 116 19.33 -23.47 -1.41
CA LEU A 116 18.38 -24.58 -1.22
C LEU A 116 16.94 -24.13 -0.91
N LEU A 117 16.76 -22.88 -0.52
CA LEU A 117 15.46 -22.29 -0.18
C LEU A 117 15.00 -21.25 -1.22
N ASP A 118 15.71 -21.11 -2.36
CA ASP A 118 15.48 -20.06 -3.36
C ASP A 118 15.62 -18.63 -2.80
N MET A 119 16.46 -18.44 -1.78
CA MET A 119 16.67 -17.16 -1.08
C MET A 119 18.08 -16.56 -1.28
N ALA A 120 18.86 -17.10 -2.22
CA ALA A 120 20.22 -16.65 -2.54
C ALA A 120 20.31 -15.77 -3.80
N ALA A 121 19.19 -15.20 -4.26
CA ALA A 121 19.19 -14.34 -5.44
C ALA A 121 20.02 -13.05 -5.19
N PRO A 122 20.89 -12.65 -6.13
CA PRO A 122 21.65 -11.41 -6.04
C PRO A 122 20.75 -10.20 -6.32
N GLY A 123 21.23 -9.02 -5.94
CA GLY A 123 20.59 -7.74 -6.27
C GLY A 123 19.60 -7.27 -5.22
N PHE A 124 19.83 -7.55 -3.94
CA PHE A 124 19.02 -6.98 -2.86
C PHE A 124 18.94 -5.45 -2.98
N ASP A 125 17.74 -4.89 -2.87
CA ASP A 125 17.47 -3.45 -2.99
C ASP A 125 17.94 -2.84 -4.34
N SER A 126 18.07 -3.65 -5.39
CA SER A 126 18.37 -3.20 -6.75
C SER A 126 17.09 -3.09 -7.61
N VAL A 127 17.26 -2.81 -8.90
CA VAL A 127 16.17 -2.90 -9.89
C VAL A 127 15.58 -4.32 -9.98
N ALA A 128 16.39 -5.33 -9.67
CA ALA A 128 15.95 -6.73 -9.58
C ALA A 128 15.19 -7.04 -8.26
N ASP A 129 14.99 -6.05 -7.38
CA ASP A 129 14.27 -6.20 -6.12
C ASP A 129 12.95 -5.43 -6.07
N VAL A 130 11.93 -6.04 -6.67
CA VAL A 130 10.63 -5.41 -6.89
C VAL A 130 9.76 -5.57 -5.64
N THR A 131 9.50 -4.46 -4.95
CA THR A 131 8.56 -4.46 -3.81
C THR A 131 7.12 -4.55 -4.31
N THR A 132 6.28 -5.34 -3.65
CA THR A 132 4.91 -5.57 -4.08
C THR A 132 3.93 -5.62 -2.93
N CYS A 133 2.65 -5.32 -3.16
CA CYS A 133 1.60 -5.69 -2.21
C CYS A 133 1.01 -7.05 -2.60
N PRO A 134 0.14 -7.64 -1.76
CA PRO A 134 -0.44 -8.94 -2.09
C PRO A 134 -1.33 -8.97 -3.34
N GLY A 135 -1.87 -7.83 -3.78
CA GLY A 135 -2.74 -7.78 -4.96
C GLY A 135 -3.89 -8.78 -4.88
N THR A 136 -4.30 -9.34 -6.02
CA THR A 136 -5.38 -10.33 -6.08
C THR A 136 -5.03 -11.69 -5.46
N ASP A 137 -3.79 -11.93 -5.01
CA ASP A 137 -3.44 -13.18 -4.33
C ASP A 137 -4.19 -13.32 -3.00
N THR A 138 -4.27 -12.25 -2.19
CA THR A 138 -4.97 -12.28 -0.89
C THR A 138 -5.74 -10.99 -0.53
N CYS A 139 -5.77 -9.98 -1.39
CA CYS A 139 -6.49 -8.73 -1.13
C CYS A 139 -7.77 -8.62 -1.97
N ASN A 140 -8.91 -8.40 -1.31
CA ASN A 140 -10.21 -8.19 -1.98
C ASN A 140 -10.30 -6.88 -2.79
N LEU A 141 -9.48 -5.88 -2.45
CA LEU A 141 -9.35 -4.62 -3.18
C LEU A 141 -8.30 -4.72 -4.30
N GLY A 142 -7.63 -5.86 -4.43
CA GLY A 142 -6.72 -6.12 -5.52
C GLY A 142 -7.46 -6.06 -6.85
N ILE A 143 -6.97 -5.25 -7.78
CA ILE A 143 -7.45 -5.22 -9.16
C ILE A 143 -6.54 -6.09 -10.02
N SER A 144 -5.24 -6.14 -9.73
CA SER A 144 -4.29 -7.01 -10.41
C SER A 144 -3.44 -7.84 -9.45
N ASN A 145 -2.90 -8.95 -9.94
CA ASN A 145 -1.94 -9.80 -9.25
C ASN A 145 -0.55 -9.12 -9.28
N SER A 146 -0.24 -8.37 -8.23
CA SER A 146 1.01 -7.64 -8.14
C SER A 146 2.20 -8.53 -7.76
N MET A 147 1.99 -9.66 -7.06
CA MET A 147 3.10 -10.56 -6.70
C MET A 147 3.65 -11.29 -7.92
N THR A 148 2.78 -11.87 -8.75
CA THR A 148 3.19 -12.54 -10.00
C THR A 148 3.79 -11.55 -10.97
N MET A 149 3.22 -10.35 -11.10
CA MET A 149 3.80 -9.31 -11.96
C MET A 149 5.20 -8.90 -11.48
N ALA A 150 5.44 -8.79 -10.17
CA ALA A 150 6.78 -8.52 -9.64
C ALA A 150 7.79 -9.60 -10.06
N LYS A 151 7.46 -10.88 -9.86
CA LYS A 151 8.30 -12.02 -10.30
C LYS A 151 8.61 -11.97 -11.80
N VAL A 152 7.61 -11.65 -12.63
CA VAL A 152 7.78 -11.54 -14.08
C VAL A 152 8.74 -10.40 -14.44
N LEU A 153 8.62 -9.24 -13.81
CA LEU A 153 9.52 -8.11 -14.05
C LEU A 153 10.94 -8.38 -13.55
N GLU A 154 11.09 -9.02 -12.39
CA GLU A 154 12.39 -9.47 -11.88
C GLU A 154 13.07 -10.43 -12.85
N ASN A 155 12.32 -11.38 -13.42
CA ASN A 155 12.84 -12.29 -14.44
C ASN A 155 13.32 -11.54 -15.70
N VAL A 156 12.66 -10.46 -16.11
CA VAL A 156 13.16 -9.62 -17.20
C VAL A 156 14.51 -8.99 -16.81
N ILE A 157 14.67 -8.50 -15.58
CA ILE A 157 15.94 -7.93 -15.14
C ILE A 157 17.06 -8.98 -15.13
N TYR A 158 16.82 -10.14 -14.50
CA TYR A 158 17.83 -11.20 -14.40
C TYR A 158 18.25 -11.78 -15.76
N ASN A 159 17.36 -11.80 -16.76
CA ASN A 159 17.65 -12.41 -18.05
C ASN A 159 18.11 -11.43 -19.13
N GLU A 160 17.72 -10.15 -19.05
CA GLU A 160 17.94 -9.17 -20.12
C GLU A 160 18.74 -7.93 -19.68
N TYR A 161 18.81 -7.66 -18.38
CA TYR A 161 19.39 -6.43 -17.81
C TYR A 161 20.29 -6.72 -16.61
N GLU A 162 21.21 -7.67 -16.75
CA GLU A 162 22.08 -8.15 -15.65
C GLU A 162 22.85 -7.01 -14.95
N ASP A 163 23.29 -5.98 -15.69
CA ASP A 163 23.94 -4.78 -15.13
C ASP A 163 23.07 -4.08 -14.06
N PHE A 164 21.74 -4.12 -14.22
CA PHE A 164 20.79 -3.47 -13.31
C PHE A 164 20.58 -4.23 -11.99
N ILE A 165 21.11 -5.46 -11.86
CA ILE A 165 21.18 -6.18 -10.57
C ILE A 165 22.09 -5.42 -9.58
N PHE A 166 23.04 -4.63 -10.08
CA PHE A 166 23.94 -3.82 -9.26
C PHE A 166 23.44 -2.39 -9.05
N ASN A 167 22.44 -1.95 -9.82
CA ASN A 167 21.87 -0.61 -9.70
C ASN A 167 20.90 -0.56 -8.51
N ARG A 168 21.31 0.12 -7.43
CA ARG A 168 20.49 0.37 -6.23
C ARG A 168 19.79 1.72 -6.23
N GLU A 169 19.94 2.50 -7.29
CA GLU A 169 19.34 3.83 -7.40
C GLU A 169 17.87 3.69 -7.80
N ILE A 170 17.60 2.98 -8.89
CA ILE A 170 16.25 2.79 -9.41
C ILE A 170 15.49 1.79 -8.54
N LYS A 171 14.27 2.16 -8.15
CA LYS A 171 13.35 1.32 -7.38
C LYS A 171 12.11 1.03 -8.20
N ILE A 172 11.76 -0.25 -8.31
CA ILE A 172 10.50 -0.68 -8.89
C ILE A 172 9.57 -1.12 -7.76
N LYS A 173 8.38 -0.52 -7.70
CA LYS A 173 7.38 -0.87 -6.69
C LYS A 173 6.00 -1.01 -7.30
N ILE A 174 5.29 -2.05 -6.87
CA ILE A 174 4.02 -2.47 -7.46
C ILE A 174 2.92 -2.53 -6.41
N SER A 175 1.70 -2.14 -6.77
CA SER A 175 0.51 -2.45 -5.96
C SER A 175 -0.61 -3.01 -6.83
N GLY A 176 -1.37 -3.97 -6.33
CA GLY A 176 -2.51 -4.51 -7.07
C GLY A 176 -3.66 -3.51 -7.27
N CYS A 177 -3.65 -2.36 -6.59
CA CYS A 177 -4.61 -1.27 -6.77
C CYS A 177 -4.02 0.09 -6.39
N MET A 178 -4.80 1.16 -6.55
CA MET A 178 -4.39 2.55 -6.30
C MET A 178 -4.11 2.90 -4.82
N ASN A 179 -4.42 2.01 -3.87
CA ASN A 179 -4.21 2.29 -2.43
C ASN A 179 -2.73 2.30 -2.02
N SER A 180 -1.83 1.90 -2.92
CA SER A 180 -0.38 2.05 -2.74
C SER A 180 0.23 1.35 -1.52
N CYS A 181 -0.32 0.20 -1.10
CA CYS A 181 0.26 -0.61 -0.03
C CYS A 181 1.71 -1.04 -0.33
N GLY A 182 2.06 -1.25 -1.60
CA GLY A 182 3.43 -1.52 -2.05
C GLY A 182 4.26 -0.25 -2.31
N GLN A 183 3.75 0.94 -1.99
CA GLN A 183 4.41 2.24 -2.15
C GLN A 183 4.81 2.60 -3.60
N HIS A 184 4.02 2.20 -4.60
CA HIS A 184 4.29 2.50 -6.01
C HIS A 184 4.41 4.01 -6.30
N GLY A 185 3.70 4.86 -5.54
CA GLY A 185 3.80 6.32 -5.68
C GLY A 185 5.13 6.91 -5.21
N LEU A 186 5.95 6.16 -4.47
CA LEU A 186 7.26 6.57 -3.94
C LEU A 186 8.41 5.79 -4.59
N ALA A 187 8.26 5.45 -5.87
CA ALA A 187 9.24 4.69 -6.63
C ALA A 187 9.62 5.42 -7.92
N HIS A 188 10.84 5.17 -8.38
CA HIS A 188 11.33 5.64 -9.68
C HIS A 188 10.46 5.09 -10.81
N ILE A 189 10.10 3.81 -10.71
CA ILE A 189 9.16 3.12 -11.58
C ILE A 189 8.08 2.49 -10.70
N GLY A 190 6.94 3.16 -10.61
CA GLY A 190 5.75 2.70 -9.89
C GLY A 190 4.74 2.05 -10.83
N LEU A 191 4.17 0.91 -10.43
CA LEU A 191 3.05 0.29 -11.15
C LEU A 191 1.89 0.06 -10.20
N HIS A 192 0.66 0.34 -10.65
CA HIS A 192 -0.50 -0.13 -9.92
C HIS A 192 -1.60 -0.73 -10.78
N GLY A 193 -2.27 -1.75 -10.27
CA GLY A 193 -3.40 -2.39 -10.93
C GLY A 193 -4.54 -1.43 -11.22
N SER A 194 -5.16 -1.60 -12.38
CA SER A 194 -6.31 -0.86 -12.87
C SER A 194 -7.04 -1.68 -13.94
N SER A 195 -8.08 -1.13 -14.55
CA SER A 195 -8.78 -1.75 -15.68
C SER A 195 -8.88 -0.78 -16.86
N LEU A 196 -8.88 -1.34 -18.07
CA LEU A 196 -9.18 -0.62 -19.32
C LEU A 196 -10.43 -1.24 -19.97
N LYS A 197 -11.18 -0.41 -20.69
CA LYS A 197 -12.35 -0.84 -21.45
C LYS A 197 -12.01 -0.87 -22.94
N ALA A 198 -12.19 -2.02 -23.58
CA ALA A 198 -12.00 -2.23 -25.01
C ALA A 198 -13.32 -2.70 -25.62
N GLY A 199 -14.08 -1.75 -26.20
CA GLY A 199 -15.44 -2.02 -26.66
C GLY A 199 -16.37 -2.39 -25.51
N THR A 200 -16.96 -3.58 -25.56
CA THR A 200 -17.83 -4.13 -24.50
C THR A 200 -17.08 -4.91 -23.43
N ARG A 201 -15.80 -5.24 -23.65
CA ARG A 201 -14.97 -6.03 -22.72
C ARG A 201 -14.14 -5.12 -21.83
N VAL A 202 -13.80 -5.62 -20.65
CA VAL A 202 -12.87 -5.00 -19.71
C VAL A 202 -11.64 -5.90 -19.61
N LEU A 203 -10.46 -5.31 -19.54
CA LEU A 203 -9.19 -6.02 -19.42
C LEU A 203 -8.37 -5.46 -18.25
N PRO A 204 -7.48 -6.29 -17.65
CA PRO A 204 -6.58 -5.84 -16.62
C PRO A 204 -5.54 -4.90 -17.23
N SER A 205 -5.21 -3.85 -16.49
CA SER A 205 -4.24 -2.86 -16.92
C SER A 205 -3.37 -2.43 -15.75
N VAL A 206 -2.24 -1.82 -16.06
CA VAL A 206 -1.38 -1.20 -15.07
C VAL A 206 -1.28 0.29 -15.36
N GLN A 207 -1.45 1.09 -14.32
CA GLN A 207 -1.06 2.49 -14.34
C GLN A 207 0.44 2.57 -14.10
N VAL A 208 1.15 3.14 -15.07
CA VAL A 208 2.57 3.45 -14.97
C VAL A 208 2.75 4.81 -14.32
N MET A 209 3.58 4.87 -13.28
CA MET A 209 3.96 6.07 -12.57
C MET A 209 5.49 6.21 -12.56
N LEU A 210 6.03 7.40 -12.80
CA LEU A 210 7.47 7.62 -12.92
C LEU A 210 7.95 8.82 -12.10
N GLY A 211 9.21 8.77 -11.68
CA GLY A 211 9.91 9.91 -11.06
C GLY A 211 9.64 10.11 -9.56
N GLY A 212 9.02 9.14 -8.88
CA GLY A 212 8.89 9.18 -7.42
C GLY A 212 10.14 8.68 -6.70
N GLY A 213 10.14 8.75 -5.37
CA GLY A 213 11.23 8.23 -4.53
C GLY A 213 11.82 9.27 -3.59
N THR A 214 12.98 8.96 -3.02
CA THR A 214 13.74 9.85 -2.13
C THR A 214 14.72 10.68 -2.95
N VAL A 215 14.64 12.01 -2.84
CA VAL A 215 15.48 12.95 -3.60
C VAL A 215 16.74 13.35 -2.81
N GLY A 216 16.79 13.05 -1.50
CA GLY A 216 17.89 13.38 -0.59
C GLY A 216 17.44 14.29 0.56
N ASP A 217 18.25 14.40 1.61
CA ASP A 217 18.02 15.31 2.76
C ASP A 217 16.63 15.20 3.42
N GLY A 218 16.04 14.00 3.41
CA GLY A 218 14.69 13.75 3.94
C GLY A 218 13.55 14.21 3.02
N VAL A 219 13.85 14.69 1.82
CA VAL A 219 12.87 15.07 0.81
C VAL A 219 12.44 13.84 0.01
N GLY A 220 11.14 13.61 -0.04
CA GLY A 220 10.50 12.61 -0.89
C GLY A 220 9.72 13.28 -2.04
N ARG A 221 9.55 12.54 -3.12
CA ARG A 221 8.78 12.93 -4.30
C ARG A 221 7.75 11.87 -4.64
N ALA A 222 6.53 12.31 -4.91
CA ALA A 222 5.49 11.47 -5.48
C ALA A 222 5.71 11.31 -7.00
N ALA A 223 5.56 10.09 -7.49
CA ALA A 223 5.65 9.78 -8.91
C ALA A 223 4.48 10.40 -9.69
N ASP A 224 4.74 10.81 -10.93
CA ASP A 224 3.71 11.27 -11.84
C ASP A 224 2.94 10.10 -12.45
N ARG A 225 1.62 10.22 -12.55
CA ARG A 225 0.80 9.27 -13.34
C ARG A 225 1.02 9.51 -14.83
N VAL A 226 1.75 8.61 -15.49
CA VAL A 226 2.15 8.76 -16.91
C VAL A 226 1.08 8.21 -17.84
N ILE A 227 0.81 6.89 -17.81
CA ILE A 227 -0.10 6.23 -18.76
C ILE A 227 -0.63 4.91 -18.20
N LYS A 228 -1.77 4.43 -18.72
CA LYS A 228 -2.24 3.06 -18.49
C LYS A 228 -1.94 2.19 -19.70
N VAL A 229 -1.49 0.97 -19.46
CA VAL A 229 -1.30 -0.06 -20.49
C VAL A 229 -1.93 -1.38 -20.06
N PRO A 230 -2.31 -2.28 -20.98
CA PRO A 230 -2.67 -3.66 -20.65
C PRO A 230 -1.63 -4.32 -19.74
N ALA A 231 -2.08 -5.09 -18.73
CA ALA A 231 -1.19 -5.61 -17.69
C ALA A 231 -0.09 -6.53 -18.25
N LYS A 232 -0.40 -7.33 -19.28
CA LYS A 232 0.57 -8.19 -19.97
C LYS A 232 1.68 -7.42 -20.68
N ARG A 233 1.50 -6.12 -20.96
CA ARG A 233 2.51 -5.24 -21.57
C ARG A 233 3.43 -4.57 -20.55
N ALA A 234 3.30 -4.85 -19.25
CA ALA A 234 4.18 -4.29 -18.21
C ALA A 234 5.67 -4.58 -18.47
N THR A 235 6.00 -5.76 -19.01
CA THR A 235 7.38 -6.11 -19.41
C THR A 235 7.90 -5.22 -20.54
N HIS A 236 7.04 -4.89 -21.52
CA HIS A 236 7.39 -3.96 -22.60
C HIS A 236 7.59 -2.54 -22.08
N VAL A 237 6.79 -2.10 -21.10
CA VAL A 237 6.99 -0.80 -20.44
C VAL A 237 8.36 -0.75 -19.77
N LEU A 238 8.70 -1.78 -19.00
CA LEU A 238 10.00 -1.86 -18.32
C LEU A 238 11.16 -1.79 -19.33
N ARG A 239 11.09 -2.60 -20.40
CA ARG A 239 12.10 -2.58 -21.47
C ARG A 239 12.22 -1.21 -22.13
N ALA A 240 11.09 -0.57 -22.45
CA ALA A 240 11.09 0.76 -23.06
C ALA A 240 11.78 1.79 -22.18
N ILE A 241 11.47 1.82 -20.88
CA ILE A 241 12.07 2.78 -19.93
C ILE A 241 13.57 2.51 -19.74
N LEU A 242 13.96 1.25 -19.50
CA LEU A 242 15.36 0.92 -19.23
C LEU A 242 16.25 1.08 -20.46
N ASN A 243 15.76 0.70 -21.65
CA ASN A 243 16.51 0.90 -22.89
C ASN A 243 16.68 2.39 -23.20
N ASP A 244 15.62 3.17 -22.99
CA ASP A 244 15.65 4.60 -23.20
C ASP A 244 16.62 5.30 -22.23
N TYR A 245 16.56 4.97 -20.93
CA TYR A 245 17.50 5.46 -19.93
C TYR A 245 18.95 5.06 -20.28
N LYS A 246 19.22 3.78 -20.56
CA LYS A 246 20.57 3.29 -20.90
C LYS A 246 21.15 3.96 -22.14
N THR A 247 20.30 4.34 -23.10
CA THR A 247 20.75 4.94 -24.37
C THR A 247 20.96 6.45 -24.27
N ASN A 248 20.13 7.14 -23.48
CA ASN A 248 20.02 8.60 -23.50
C ASN A 248 20.48 9.28 -22.20
N SER A 249 20.87 8.52 -21.17
CA SER A 249 21.48 9.06 -19.96
C SER A 249 22.83 9.67 -20.26
N ILE A 250 23.14 10.80 -19.62
CA ILE A 250 24.51 11.35 -19.61
C ILE A 250 25.33 10.71 -18.49
N GLU A 251 26.65 10.93 -18.52
CA GLU A 251 27.57 10.39 -17.51
C GLU A 251 27.15 10.80 -16.09
N ASP A 252 27.13 9.83 -15.18
CA ASP A 252 26.71 9.97 -13.76
C ASP A 252 25.30 10.55 -13.54
N GLU A 253 24.41 10.49 -14.55
CA GLU A 253 23.03 10.96 -14.42
C GLU A 253 22.17 9.94 -13.65
N THR A 254 21.61 10.36 -12.51
CA THR A 254 20.60 9.57 -11.78
C THR A 254 19.29 9.46 -12.57
N PHE A 255 18.46 8.46 -12.29
CA PHE A 255 17.17 8.33 -12.95
C PHE A 255 16.25 9.53 -12.66
N HIS A 256 16.31 10.13 -11.47
CA HIS A 256 15.59 11.38 -11.18
C HIS A 256 16.00 12.52 -12.11
N ASN A 257 17.30 12.75 -12.28
CA ASN A 257 17.80 13.81 -13.15
C ASN A 257 17.41 13.55 -14.61
N TYR A 258 17.53 12.30 -15.05
CA TYR A 258 17.08 11.88 -16.38
C TYR A 258 15.58 12.13 -16.58
N TYR A 259 14.76 11.77 -15.59
CA TYR A 259 13.33 12.00 -15.64
C TYR A 259 12.99 13.49 -15.68
N ASP A 260 13.65 14.32 -14.89
CA ASP A 260 13.39 15.77 -14.81
C ASP A 260 13.82 16.52 -16.06
N ARG A 261 14.93 16.10 -16.68
CA ARG A 261 15.39 16.67 -17.95
C ARG A 261 14.39 16.44 -19.09
N ASN A 262 13.77 15.26 -19.13
CA ASN A 262 12.88 14.87 -20.22
C ASN A 262 11.40 15.21 -19.95
N GLY A 263 10.99 15.11 -18.68
CA GLY A 263 9.63 15.37 -18.21
C GLY A 263 8.60 14.30 -18.56
N LYS A 264 7.45 14.37 -17.90
CA LYS A 264 6.33 13.42 -18.04
C LYS A 264 5.88 13.18 -19.47
N ASP A 265 5.75 14.24 -20.28
CA ASP A 265 5.21 14.16 -21.65
C ASP A 265 6.12 13.36 -22.58
N TYR A 266 7.43 13.38 -22.33
CA TYR A 266 8.38 12.56 -23.06
C TYR A 266 8.10 11.07 -22.85
N PHE A 267 8.01 10.63 -21.58
CA PHE A 267 7.70 9.25 -21.25
C PHE A 267 6.29 8.83 -21.66
N TYR A 268 5.33 9.76 -21.60
CA TYR A 268 3.99 9.50 -22.14
C TYR A 268 4.06 9.15 -23.63
N ARG A 269 4.80 9.93 -24.43
CA ARG A 269 4.98 9.63 -25.87
C ARG A 269 5.73 8.33 -26.11
N LEU A 270 6.77 8.05 -25.33
CA LEU A 270 7.55 6.80 -25.39
C LEU A 270 6.64 5.57 -25.18
N LEU A 271 5.75 5.65 -24.18
CA LEU A 271 4.91 4.52 -23.78
C LEU A 271 3.56 4.45 -24.52
N LYS A 272 3.13 5.53 -25.19
CA LYS A 272 1.85 5.62 -25.89
C LYS A 272 1.57 4.45 -26.84
N PRO A 273 2.53 3.94 -27.65
CA PRO A 273 2.28 2.79 -28.53
C PRO A 273 1.84 1.54 -27.76
N LEU A 274 2.31 1.34 -26.53
CA LEU A 274 1.95 0.18 -25.71
C LEU A 274 0.53 0.26 -25.15
N ALA A 275 -0.09 1.44 -25.16
CA ALA A 275 -1.48 1.64 -24.73
C ALA A 275 -2.50 1.42 -25.85
N ASP A 276 -2.08 1.10 -27.08
CA ASP A 276 -2.98 0.86 -28.21
C ASP A 276 -3.83 -0.41 -27.98
N LEU A 277 -5.15 -0.23 -27.97
CA LEU A 277 -6.12 -1.30 -27.74
C LEU A 277 -6.61 -1.97 -29.04
N THR A 278 -6.15 -1.51 -30.21
CA THR A 278 -6.52 -2.10 -31.50
C THR A 278 -5.75 -3.39 -31.81
N THR A 279 -4.66 -3.64 -31.07
CA THR A 279 -3.75 -4.78 -31.25
C THR A 279 -3.86 -5.82 -30.13
N LEU A 280 -4.95 -5.80 -29.36
CA LEU A 280 -5.15 -6.70 -28.22
C LEU A 280 -5.21 -8.16 -28.65
N THR A 281 -4.58 -9.04 -27.87
CA THR A 281 -4.76 -10.49 -27.96
C THR A 281 -5.67 -11.01 -26.86
N GLU A 282 -6.17 -12.24 -26.98
CA GLU A 282 -7.04 -12.85 -25.96
C GLU A 282 -6.34 -13.00 -24.59
N GLU A 283 -5.03 -13.25 -24.59
CA GLU A 283 -4.23 -13.34 -23.37
C GLU A 283 -4.19 -12.03 -22.58
N GLU A 284 -4.40 -10.88 -23.24
CA GLU A 284 -4.42 -9.57 -22.57
C GLU A 284 -5.71 -9.31 -21.78
N PHE A 285 -6.72 -10.18 -21.91
CA PHE A 285 -7.91 -10.18 -21.07
C PHE A 285 -7.75 -11.04 -19.82
N VAL A 286 -6.61 -11.72 -19.65
CA VAL A 286 -6.27 -12.51 -18.48
C VAL A 286 -5.16 -11.80 -17.72
N ASP A 287 -5.26 -11.73 -16.40
CA ASP A 287 -4.23 -11.08 -15.59
C ASP A 287 -2.99 -11.98 -15.42
N TRP A 288 -1.92 -11.46 -14.81
CA TRP A 288 -0.80 -12.29 -14.40
C TRP A 288 -1.22 -13.28 -13.31
N GLY A 289 -0.79 -14.55 -13.42
CA GLY A 289 -1.07 -15.57 -12.40
C GLY A 289 -2.50 -16.12 -12.39
N HIS A 290 -3.33 -15.73 -13.37
CA HIS A 290 -4.71 -16.22 -13.52
C HIS A 290 -4.88 -16.94 -14.86
N GLU A 291 -5.89 -17.80 -14.94
CA GLU A 291 -6.32 -18.46 -16.19
C GLU A 291 -7.68 -17.92 -16.69
N GLU A 292 -8.45 -17.32 -15.79
CA GLU A 292 -9.79 -16.81 -16.09
C GLU A 292 -9.75 -15.42 -16.74
N THR A 293 -10.79 -15.14 -17.53
CA THR A 293 -10.98 -13.80 -18.10
C THR A 293 -11.25 -12.80 -16.99
N PHE A 294 -10.62 -11.62 -17.09
CA PHE A 294 -10.76 -10.55 -16.11
C PHE A 294 -12.22 -10.08 -15.97
N VAL A 295 -12.67 -10.04 -14.72
CA VAL A 295 -13.97 -9.51 -14.34
C VAL A 295 -13.77 -8.50 -13.21
N SER A 296 -14.42 -7.34 -13.32
CA SER A 296 -14.48 -6.37 -12.22
C SER A 296 -15.39 -6.89 -11.11
N ALA A 297 -14.81 -7.56 -10.12
CA ALA A 297 -15.51 -8.05 -8.93
C ALA A 297 -14.72 -7.77 -7.66
N ILE A 298 -15.40 -7.67 -6.52
CA ILE A 298 -14.76 -7.62 -5.19
C ILE A 298 -14.60 -9.06 -4.74
N GLY A 299 -13.35 -9.50 -4.52
CA GLY A 299 -13.05 -10.84 -4.02
C GLY A 299 -13.25 -10.98 -2.51
N VAL A 300 -12.97 -12.17 -1.99
CA VAL A 300 -12.75 -12.39 -0.54
C VAL A 300 -11.24 -12.26 -0.30
N GLY A 301 -10.82 -11.50 0.72
CA GLY A 301 -9.41 -11.24 0.99
C GLY A 301 -9.07 -11.38 2.46
N GLU A 302 -7.83 -11.80 2.73
CA GLU A 302 -7.25 -12.00 4.07
C GLU A 302 -6.59 -10.72 4.61
N CYS A 303 -6.45 -9.69 3.75
CA CYS A 303 -5.75 -8.45 4.09
C CYS A 303 -6.49 -7.60 5.14
N ALA A 304 -5.74 -7.05 6.10
CA ALA A 304 -6.26 -6.24 7.21
C ALA A 304 -7.08 -5.00 6.78
N GLY A 305 -6.90 -4.51 5.56
CA GLY A 305 -7.67 -3.37 5.03
C GLY A 305 -9.18 -3.62 4.90
N VAL A 306 -9.61 -4.88 4.97
CA VAL A 306 -11.01 -5.31 4.90
C VAL A 306 -11.67 -5.37 6.27
N VAL A 307 -10.88 -5.41 7.34
CA VAL A 307 -11.38 -5.51 8.71
C VAL A 307 -11.77 -4.13 9.28
N ILE A 308 -11.98 -3.13 8.41
CA ILE A 308 -12.53 -1.85 8.83
C ILE A 308 -14.05 -1.99 8.81
N ASP A 309 -14.66 -2.02 9.99
CA ASP A 309 -16.11 -1.86 10.10
C ASP A 309 -16.48 -0.45 9.61
N LEU A 310 -16.97 -0.37 8.37
CA LEU A 310 -17.39 0.91 7.78
C LEU A 310 -18.56 1.54 8.55
N VAL A 311 -19.42 0.74 9.18
CA VAL A 311 -20.53 1.24 10.00
C VAL A 311 -19.96 1.92 11.25
N ALA A 312 -19.08 1.24 11.97
CA ALA A 312 -18.39 1.82 13.13
C ALA A 312 -17.58 3.07 12.76
N THR A 313 -16.88 3.04 11.62
CA THR A 313 -16.12 4.20 11.11
C THR A 313 -17.01 5.41 10.86
N LEU A 314 -18.18 5.21 10.23
CA LEU A 314 -19.13 6.29 9.98
C LEU A 314 -19.74 6.83 11.28
N LEU A 315 -19.96 5.97 12.28
CA LEU A 315 -20.42 6.41 13.61
C LEU A 315 -19.34 7.24 14.34
N TYR A 316 -18.06 6.84 14.26
CA TYR A 316 -16.95 7.66 14.76
C TYR A 316 -16.84 9.02 14.05
N GLU A 317 -17.03 9.05 12.72
CA GLU A 317 -17.07 10.30 11.96
C GLU A 317 -18.26 11.20 12.41
N SER A 318 -19.41 10.60 12.72
CA SER A 318 -20.55 11.34 13.30
C SER A 318 -20.23 11.91 14.69
N GLU A 319 -19.49 11.19 15.54
CA GLU A 319 -19.04 11.70 16.85
C GLU A 319 -18.09 12.89 16.70
N GLU A 320 -17.15 12.82 15.76
CA GLU A 320 -16.24 13.93 15.47
C GLU A 320 -17.02 15.18 15.02
N LYS A 321 -17.99 15.01 14.13
CA LYS A 321 -18.90 16.08 13.68
C LYS A 321 -19.75 16.64 14.81
N LEU A 322 -20.18 15.81 15.75
CA LEU A 322 -20.90 16.27 16.94
C LEU A 322 -19.98 17.13 17.81
N GLY A 323 -18.72 16.75 17.98
CA GLY A 323 -17.71 17.57 18.65
C GLY A 323 -17.51 18.93 17.98
N TRP A 324 -17.47 18.98 16.64
CA TRP A 324 -17.44 20.26 15.91
C TRP A 324 -18.71 21.07 16.10
N ALA A 325 -19.89 20.44 16.10
CA ALA A 325 -21.16 21.11 16.33
C ALA A 325 -21.22 21.75 17.72
N GLN A 326 -20.77 21.03 18.75
CA GLN A 326 -20.66 21.53 20.13
C GLN A 326 -19.65 22.68 20.24
N GLY A 327 -18.47 22.55 19.63
CA GLY A 327 -17.47 23.61 19.62
C GLY A 327 -17.96 24.90 18.94
N SER A 328 -18.65 24.77 17.81
CA SER A 328 -19.28 25.91 17.11
C SER A 328 -20.42 26.53 17.92
N TYR A 329 -21.19 25.72 18.63
CA TYR A 329 -22.24 26.20 19.53
C TYR A 329 -21.65 27.00 20.70
N GLU A 330 -20.62 26.49 21.37
CA GLU A 330 -19.93 27.17 22.48
C GLU A 330 -19.30 28.51 22.06
N SER A 331 -18.85 28.59 20.80
CA SER A 331 -18.29 29.81 20.21
C SER A 331 -19.35 30.75 19.60
N LYS A 332 -20.64 30.43 19.76
CA LYS A 332 -21.80 31.20 19.25
C LYS A 332 -21.87 31.31 17.72
N SER A 333 -21.21 30.39 17.02
CA SER A 333 -21.30 30.24 15.56
C SER A 333 -22.50 29.36 15.20
N TRP A 334 -23.71 29.91 15.31
CA TRP A 334 -24.96 29.15 15.18
C TRP A 334 -25.11 28.45 13.83
N ALA A 335 -24.78 29.12 12.73
CA ALA A 335 -24.86 28.53 11.39
C ALA A 335 -23.95 27.29 11.25
N ASP A 336 -22.72 27.37 11.77
CA ASP A 336 -21.77 26.26 11.74
C ASP A 336 -22.22 25.11 12.66
N ALA A 337 -22.72 25.42 13.86
CA ALA A 337 -23.28 24.44 14.78
C ALA A 337 -24.44 23.65 14.15
N ILE A 338 -25.34 24.35 13.45
CA ILE A 338 -26.47 23.76 12.72
C ILE A 338 -25.99 22.89 11.56
N TYR A 339 -25.02 23.37 10.77
CA TYR A 339 -24.48 22.62 9.64
C TYR A 339 -23.76 21.33 10.07
N HIS A 340 -22.96 21.39 11.13
CA HIS A 340 -22.33 20.21 11.70
C HIS A 340 -23.36 19.24 12.29
N SER A 341 -24.40 19.73 12.97
CA SER A 341 -25.52 18.91 13.45
C SER A 341 -26.27 18.21 12.30
N TYR A 342 -26.52 18.91 11.19
CA TYR A 342 -27.04 18.30 9.95
C TYR A 342 -26.14 17.17 9.45
N SER A 343 -24.82 17.38 9.47
CA SER A 343 -23.84 16.38 9.05
C SER A 343 -23.84 15.14 9.95
N VAL A 344 -24.11 15.30 11.26
CA VAL A 344 -24.29 14.18 12.19
C VAL A 344 -25.48 13.31 11.77
N PHE A 345 -26.65 13.91 11.49
CA PHE A 345 -27.82 13.15 11.04
C PHE A 345 -27.53 12.31 9.79
N VAL A 346 -26.95 12.94 8.76
CA VAL A 346 -26.68 12.28 7.48
C VAL A 346 -25.66 11.15 7.64
N SER A 347 -24.57 11.36 8.39
CA SER A 347 -23.55 10.32 8.59
C SER A 347 -24.07 9.15 9.42
N SER A 348 -24.82 9.41 10.49
CA SER A 348 -25.40 8.36 11.34
C SER A 348 -26.46 7.54 10.59
N ALA A 349 -27.32 8.19 9.81
CA ALA A 349 -28.29 7.51 8.95
C ALA A 349 -27.60 6.65 7.89
N LYS A 350 -26.52 7.17 7.28
CA LYS A 350 -25.73 6.41 6.30
C LYS A 350 -25.08 5.18 6.92
N ALA A 351 -24.60 5.27 8.16
CA ALA A 351 -24.01 4.13 8.87
C ALA A 351 -25.03 3.00 9.02
N LEU A 352 -26.24 3.30 9.49
CA LEU A 352 -27.31 2.31 9.66
C LEU A 352 -27.81 1.74 8.33
N LEU A 353 -27.92 2.55 7.27
CA LEU A 353 -28.31 2.06 5.95
C LEU A 353 -27.27 1.09 5.36
N LEU A 354 -25.99 1.37 5.57
CA LEU A 354 -24.92 0.50 5.10
C LEU A 354 -24.99 -0.87 5.76
N ASP A 355 -25.39 -0.94 7.03
CA ASP A 355 -25.58 -2.20 7.75
C ASP A 355 -26.69 -3.07 7.14
N LYS A 356 -27.73 -2.45 6.56
CA LYS A 356 -28.77 -3.13 5.76
C LYS A 356 -28.35 -3.41 4.32
N GLY A 357 -27.11 -3.14 3.94
CA GLY A 357 -26.62 -3.26 2.56
C GLY A 357 -27.20 -2.21 1.60
N VAL A 358 -27.82 -1.14 2.11
CA VAL A 358 -28.42 -0.07 1.30
C VAL A 358 -27.37 1.02 1.05
N ASN A 359 -26.97 1.16 -0.22
CA ASN A 359 -25.95 2.12 -0.64
C ASN A 359 -26.58 3.35 -1.30
N SER A 360 -26.36 4.53 -0.72
CA SER A 360 -26.70 5.83 -1.33
C SER A 360 -25.46 6.73 -1.38
N SER A 361 -25.20 7.29 -2.56
CA SER A 361 -24.04 8.16 -2.83
C SER A 361 -24.32 9.65 -2.62
N THR A 362 -25.57 10.04 -2.32
CA THR A 362 -25.98 11.44 -2.13
C THR A 362 -26.65 11.66 -0.77
N GLN A 363 -26.51 12.85 -0.19
CA GLN A 363 -27.14 13.18 1.11
C GLN A 363 -28.67 13.07 1.04
N ALA A 364 -29.29 13.61 -0.01
CA ALA A 364 -30.73 13.50 -0.23
C ALA A 364 -31.19 12.03 -0.38
N GLY A 365 -30.39 11.20 -1.05
CA GLY A 365 -30.65 9.77 -1.13
C GLY A 365 -30.57 9.08 0.23
N VAL A 366 -29.58 9.41 1.07
CA VAL A 366 -29.46 8.87 2.43
C VAL A 366 -30.70 9.21 3.27
N ILE A 367 -31.14 10.47 3.24
CA ILE A 367 -32.33 10.92 3.99
C ILE A 367 -33.58 10.14 3.55
N ARG A 368 -33.82 10.04 2.24
CA ARG A 368 -34.98 9.33 1.67
C ARG A 368 -34.96 7.83 1.98
N GLU A 369 -33.81 7.19 1.83
CA GLU A 369 -33.68 5.76 2.11
C GLU A 369 -33.81 5.47 3.61
N PHE A 370 -33.33 6.35 4.48
CA PHE A 370 -33.51 6.16 5.93
C PHE A 370 -34.99 6.18 6.34
N ASP A 371 -35.77 7.11 5.78
CA ASP A 371 -37.23 7.12 5.99
C ASP A 371 -37.89 5.82 5.49
N ALA A 372 -37.49 5.34 4.31
CA ALA A 372 -38.06 4.14 3.72
C ALA A 372 -37.70 2.85 4.50
N GLN A 373 -36.46 2.75 4.98
CA GLN A 373 -35.89 1.52 5.53
C GLN A 373 -35.96 1.40 7.04
N TYR A 374 -36.13 2.51 7.77
CA TYR A 374 -36.09 2.53 9.23
C TYR A 374 -37.33 3.17 9.85
N VAL A 375 -37.74 4.35 9.38
CA VAL A 375 -38.91 5.06 9.95
C VAL A 375 -40.21 4.40 9.51
N SER A 376 -40.38 4.16 8.20
CA SER A 376 -41.61 3.58 7.63
C SER A 376 -41.85 2.13 8.05
N THR A 377 -40.78 1.39 8.36
CA THR A 377 -40.86 0.01 8.85
C THR A 377 -41.04 -0.07 10.37
N GLY A 378 -40.92 1.06 11.08
CA GLY A 378 -40.99 1.13 12.55
C GLY A 378 -39.77 0.56 13.25
N GLU A 379 -38.67 0.30 12.52
CA GLU A 379 -37.43 -0.26 13.09
C GLU A 379 -36.58 0.77 13.82
N PHE A 380 -36.83 2.06 13.58
CA PHE A 380 -36.23 3.18 14.29
C PHE A 380 -37.34 4.13 14.79
N ALA A 381 -37.42 4.29 16.11
CA ALA A 381 -38.43 5.16 16.72
C ALA A 381 -38.07 6.63 16.49
N LEU A 382 -38.89 7.33 15.70
CA LEU A 382 -38.76 8.76 15.45
C LEU A 382 -40.15 9.40 15.42
N ASP A 383 -40.29 10.57 16.05
CA ASP A 383 -41.52 11.37 15.99
C ASP A 383 -41.61 12.08 14.63
N GLY A 384 -42.24 11.41 13.66
CA GLY A 384 -42.42 11.90 12.30
C GLY A 384 -41.36 11.42 11.31
N ALA A 385 -41.29 12.05 10.14
CA ALA A 385 -40.34 11.68 9.10
C ALA A 385 -38.93 12.19 9.43
N PHE A 386 -37.93 11.36 9.18
CA PHE A 386 -36.52 11.74 9.27
C PHE A 386 -36.20 12.89 8.30
N THR A 387 -36.79 12.88 7.11
CA THR A 387 -36.70 14.00 6.17
C THR A 387 -37.15 15.32 6.79
N ASP A 388 -38.25 15.31 7.54
CA ASP A 388 -38.78 16.53 8.16
C ASP A 388 -37.91 17.03 9.29
N LEU A 389 -37.29 16.13 10.07
CA LEU A 389 -36.31 16.48 11.09
C LEU A 389 -35.05 17.10 10.46
N VAL A 390 -34.44 16.42 9.49
CA VAL A 390 -33.14 16.84 8.92
C VAL A 390 -33.25 18.08 8.05
N LEU A 391 -34.37 18.28 7.34
CA LEU A 391 -34.55 19.45 6.48
C LEU A 391 -35.03 20.70 7.23
N GLN A 392 -35.12 20.68 8.57
CA GLN A 392 -35.38 21.88 9.36
C GLN A 392 -34.30 22.95 9.16
N ILE A 393 -33.07 22.57 8.79
CA ILE A 393 -31.99 23.49 8.45
C ILE A 393 -32.36 24.48 7.32
N ASN A 394 -33.26 24.08 6.41
CA ASN A 394 -33.72 24.93 5.31
C ASN A 394 -34.98 25.73 5.66
N LYS A 395 -35.61 25.45 6.81
CA LYS A 395 -36.89 26.01 7.23
C LYS A 395 -36.75 27.03 8.37
N ASN A 396 -35.58 27.11 9.02
CA ASN A 396 -35.33 27.96 10.18
C ASN A 396 -34.11 28.86 9.94
N GLU A 397 -34.15 30.07 10.51
CA GLU A 397 -32.98 30.95 10.56
C GLU A 397 -31.94 30.41 11.56
N PRO A 398 -30.64 30.68 11.35
CA PRO A 398 -29.58 30.19 12.22
C PRO A 398 -29.51 31.01 13.53
N THR A 399 -30.48 30.79 14.41
CA THR A 399 -30.57 31.41 15.74
C THR A 399 -30.04 30.48 16.84
N GLU A 400 -29.79 31.04 18.02
CA GLU A 400 -29.39 30.26 19.20
C GLU A 400 -30.47 29.24 19.59
N GLU A 401 -31.74 29.63 19.53
CA GLU A 401 -32.87 28.77 19.88
C GLU A 401 -32.93 27.55 18.96
N PHE A 402 -32.82 27.77 17.64
CA PHE A 402 -32.84 26.67 16.67
C PHE A 402 -31.58 25.80 16.79
N ALA A 403 -30.40 26.41 16.93
CA ALA A 403 -29.15 25.66 17.10
C ALA A 403 -29.20 24.76 18.35
N THR A 404 -29.80 25.24 19.44
CA THR A 404 -29.96 24.46 20.69
C THR A 404 -30.79 23.21 20.46
N VAL A 405 -31.99 23.36 19.88
CA VAL A 405 -32.92 22.26 19.65
C VAL A 405 -32.36 21.27 18.61
N TYR A 406 -31.76 21.80 17.55
CA TYR A 406 -31.26 20.99 16.44
C TYR A 406 -30.01 20.18 16.82
N LEU A 407 -29.10 20.76 17.62
CA LEU A 407 -27.94 20.05 18.18
C LEU A 407 -28.37 18.94 19.17
N ALA A 408 -29.36 19.22 20.01
CA ALA A 408 -29.91 18.22 20.94
C ALA A 408 -30.53 17.04 20.17
N ALA A 409 -31.30 17.31 19.12
CA ALA A 409 -31.88 16.28 18.26
C ALA A 409 -30.81 15.47 17.53
N ALA A 410 -29.74 16.11 17.02
CA ALA A 410 -28.62 15.42 16.38
C ALA A 410 -27.87 14.50 17.37
N THR A 411 -27.68 14.96 18.60
CA THR A 411 -27.07 14.17 19.68
C THR A 411 -27.92 12.95 20.02
N GLN A 412 -29.24 13.13 20.19
CA GLN A 412 -30.17 12.03 20.48
C GLN A 412 -30.20 11.02 19.33
N PHE A 413 -30.24 11.48 18.08
CA PHE A 413 -30.24 10.61 16.92
C PHE A 413 -28.96 9.78 16.78
N LEU A 414 -27.79 10.39 17.03
CA LEU A 414 -26.52 9.66 17.05
C LEU A 414 -26.50 8.58 18.14
N ASN A 415 -26.94 8.91 19.36
CA ASN A 415 -26.99 7.93 20.45
C ASN A 415 -27.94 6.77 20.11
N ALA A 416 -29.15 7.07 19.63
CA ALA A 416 -30.09 6.04 19.19
C ALA A 416 -29.53 5.18 18.03
N SER A 417 -28.74 5.79 17.14
CA SER A 417 -28.08 5.05 16.05
C SER A 417 -27.01 4.10 16.58
N LYS A 418 -26.26 4.50 17.62
CA LYS A 418 -25.27 3.63 18.27
C LYS A 418 -25.94 2.50 19.04
N ASP A 419 -26.98 2.79 19.81
CA ASP A 419 -27.73 1.78 20.56
C ASP A 419 -28.30 0.71 19.60
N LYS A 420 -28.87 1.14 18.47
CA LYS A 420 -29.37 0.23 17.44
C LYS A 420 -28.28 -0.66 16.84
N ARG A 421 -27.08 -0.12 16.63
CA ARG A 421 -25.93 -0.88 16.15
C ARG A 421 -25.48 -1.92 17.17
N GLU A 422 -25.45 -1.56 18.46
CA GLU A 422 -25.10 -2.49 19.53
C GLU A 422 -26.08 -3.68 19.62
N GLU A 423 -27.39 -3.43 19.47
CA GLU A 423 -28.41 -4.49 19.38
C GLU A 423 -28.11 -5.48 18.23
N LEU A 424 -27.74 -4.97 17.05
CA LEU A 424 -27.48 -5.77 15.85
C LEU A 424 -26.16 -6.55 15.91
N VAL A 425 -25.16 -6.06 16.64
CA VAL A 425 -23.87 -6.74 16.80
C VAL A 425 -23.95 -7.87 17.85
N GLN A 426 -24.91 -7.78 18.79
CA GLN A 426 -25.14 -8.79 19.83
C GLN A 426 -26.10 -9.91 19.41
N SER A 427 -26.92 -9.69 18.37
CA SER A 427 -27.81 -10.69 17.76
C SER A 427 -27.09 -11.56 16.74
#